data_AF-A0A971PJV8-F1
#
_entry.id   AF-A0A971PJV8-F1
#
_cell.length_a   1.000
_cell.length_b   1.000
_cell.length_c   1.000
_cell.angle_alpha   90.00
_cell.angle_beta   90.00
_cell.angle_gamma   90.00
#
_symmetry.space_group_name_H-M   'P 1'
#
loop_
_entity.id
_entity.type
_entity.pdbx_description
1 polymer ?
#
loop_
_entity_poly.entity_id
_entity_poly.type
_entity_poly.pdbx_seq_one_letter_code
_entity_poly.pdbx_strand_id
1 'polypeptide(L)'
;MPQAEVVLNGTEFTAGQRFTAAFRLNRSVERLFTAYAVVVLPEKSMLNCLTLGPEIVPVASNVPRLDPMAYPLMDLEVPAGIPGSYEVMAGFFDPSQPITKPEDAFLLARSPFTVR
;
A
#
# COMPACT_ATOMS: atom_id res chain seq x y z
N MET A 1 11.67 9.63 -12.29
CA MET A 1 10.46 9.38 -11.48
C MET A 1 10.10 7.90 -11.60
N PRO A 2 9.85 7.20 -10.48
CA PRO A 2 9.42 5.80 -10.52
C PRO A 2 8.06 5.67 -11.22
N GLN A 3 7.76 4.48 -11.72
CA GLN A 3 6.47 4.20 -12.38
C GLN A 3 5.29 4.40 -11.43
N ALA A 4 5.45 4.08 -10.16
CA ALA A 4 4.48 4.34 -9.11
C ALA A 4 5.19 4.63 -7.78
N GLU A 5 4.47 5.25 -6.85
CA GLU A 5 4.94 5.55 -5.51
C GLU A 5 3.78 5.52 -4.52
N VAL A 6 4.08 5.29 -3.24
CA VAL A 6 3.16 5.56 -2.15
C VAL A 6 3.60 6.88 -1.52
N VAL A 7 2.69 7.85 -1.48
CA VAL A 7 2.94 9.17 -0.91
C VAL A 7 2.31 9.23 0.47
N LEU A 8 3.13 9.51 1.47
CA LEU A 8 2.70 9.74 2.86
C LEU A 8 2.76 11.25 3.17
N ASN A 9 1.94 11.73 4.10
CA ASN A 9 2.02 13.13 4.56
C ASN A 9 3.17 13.39 5.55
N GLY A 10 3.95 12.36 5.90
CA GLY A 10 5.08 12.43 6.81
C GLY A 10 5.79 11.08 6.89
N THR A 11 6.94 11.06 7.54
CA THR A 11 7.75 9.85 7.76
C THR A 11 7.82 9.44 9.23
N GLU A 12 7.35 10.30 10.14
CA GLU A 12 7.30 10.08 11.58
C GLU A 12 5.97 10.55 12.13
N PHE A 13 5.37 9.75 12.99
CA PHE A 13 4.07 10.02 13.59
C PHE A 13 4.03 9.61 15.06
N THR A 14 3.19 10.26 15.84
CA THR A 14 2.79 9.81 17.18
C THR A 14 1.33 9.43 17.20
N ALA A 15 0.89 8.68 18.21
CA ALA A 15 -0.54 8.39 18.41
C ALA A 15 -1.39 9.68 18.39
N GLY A 16 -2.54 9.62 17.74
CA GLY A 16 -3.45 10.75 17.54
C GLY A 16 -3.06 11.71 16.42
N GLN A 17 -1.86 11.62 15.84
CA GLN A 17 -1.47 12.44 14.70
C GLN A 17 -2.21 11.98 13.44
N ARG A 18 -2.65 12.91 12.59
CA ARG A 18 -3.25 12.56 11.30
C ARG A 18 -2.22 11.96 10.35
N PHE A 19 -2.51 10.77 9.85
CA PHE A 19 -1.76 10.02 8.88
C PHE A 19 -2.57 9.89 7.59
N THR A 20 -1.94 10.19 6.45
CA THR A 20 -2.54 9.95 5.14
C THR A 20 -1.56 9.21 4.24
N ALA A 21 -2.07 8.23 3.50
CA ALA A 21 -1.33 7.53 2.45
C ALA A 21 -2.12 7.55 1.14
N ALA A 22 -1.44 7.80 0.03
CA ALA A 22 -2.02 7.70 -1.30
C ALA A 22 -1.09 6.90 -2.22
N PHE A 23 -1.66 6.03 -3.05
CA PHE A 23 -0.95 5.46 -4.18
C PHE A 23 -0.97 6.45 -5.32
N ARG A 24 0.17 6.60 -6.00
CA ARG A 24 0.30 7.44 -7.19
C ARG A 24 0.94 6.63 -8.31
N LEU A 25 0.19 6.48 -9.40
CA LEU A 25 0.66 5.90 -10.64
C LEU A 25 1.11 7.02 -11.59
N ASN A 26 2.36 6.97 -11.99
CA ASN A 26 2.99 8.00 -12.82
C ASN A 26 3.02 7.64 -14.32
N ARG A 27 2.86 6.36 -14.68
CA ARG A 27 2.81 5.86 -16.06
C ARG A 27 1.75 4.76 -16.18
N SER A 28 1.10 4.69 -17.34
CA SER A 28 0.05 3.68 -17.58
C SER A 28 0.54 2.25 -17.36
N VAL A 29 -0.37 1.40 -16.91
CA VAL A 29 -0.23 -0.06 -16.88
C VAL A 29 -1.09 -0.63 -18.00
N GLU A 30 -0.46 -1.26 -18.99
CA GLU A 30 -1.10 -1.78 -20.21
C GLU A 30 -1.24 -3.31 -20.20
N ARG A 31 -1.51 -3.90 -19.02
CA ARG A 31 -1.74 -5.34 -18.85
C ARG A 31 -2.78 -5.60 -17.77
N LEU A 32 -3.41 -6.77 -17.83
CA LEU A 32 -4.34 -7.23 -16.80
C LEU A 32 -3.64 -7.39 -15.44
N PHE A 33 -4.25 -6.91 -14.37
CA PHE A 33 -3.72 -7.04 -13.01
C PHE A 33 -4.78 -7.10 -11.91
N THR A 34 -4.34 -7.56 -10.74
CA THR A 34 -5.04 -7.40 -9.46
C THR A 34 -4.15 -6.57 -8.54
N ALA A 35 -4.71 -5.52 -7.94
CA ALA A 35 -4.00 -4.61 -7.05
C ALA A 35 -4.32 -4.89 -5.59
N TYR A 36 -3.30 -4.86 -4.75
CA TYR A 36 -3.40 -4.98 -3.30
C TYR A 36 -2.67 -3.80 -2.65
N ALA A 37 -3.15 -3.40 -1.48
CA ALA A 37 -2.48 -2.42 -0.65
C ALA A 37 -2.51 -2.87 0.81
N VAL A 38 -1.35 -2.85 1.45
CA VAL A 38 -1.17 -3.30 2.84
C VAL A 38 -0.31 -2.32 3.63
N VAL A 39 -0.51 -2.29 4.93
CA VAL A 39 0.47 -1.76 5.89
C VAL A 39 1.16 -2.93 6.57
N VAL A 40 2.49 -2.88 6.60
CA VAL A 40 3.36 -3.83 7.28
C VAL A 40 3.70 -3.26 8.65
N LEU A 41 3.48 -4.06 9.68
CA LEU A 41 3.70 -3.69 11.07
C LEU A 41 5.14 -4.00 11.50
N PRO A 42 5.62 -3.46 12.64
CA PRO A 42 6.97 -3.73 13.14
C PRO A 42 7.29 -5.23 13.28
N GLU A 43 6.32 -6.03 13.73
CA GLU A 43 6.41 -7.48 13.86
C GLU A 43 6.21 -8.26 12.56
N LYS A 44 6.16 -7.56 11.41
CA LYS A 44 6.03 -8.11 10.04
C LYS A 44 4.67 -8.70 9.69
N SER A 45 3.67 -8.55 10.56
CA SER A 45 2.29 -8.79 10.18
C SER A 45 1.84 -7.76 9.13
N MET A 46 0.82 -8.10 8.35
CA MET A 46 0.25 -7.23 7.32
C MET A 46 -1.23 -7.00 7.61
N LEU A 47 -1.67 -5.76 7.44
CA LEU A 47 -3.08 -5.38 7.47
C LEU A 47 -3.47 -4.74 6.14
N ASN A 48 -4.71 -4.93 5.71
CA ASN A 48 -5.24 -4.28 4.52
C ASN A 48 -5.32 -2.76 4.73
N CYS A 49 -4.87 -1.94 3.78
CA CYS A 49 -4.88 -0.48 3.97
C CYS A 49 -6.29 0.12 4.10
N LEU A 50 -7.29 -0.47 3.45
CA LEU A 50 -8.64 0.10 3.41
C LEU A 50 -9.46 -0.26 4.66
N THR A 51 -9.24 -1.45 5.22
CA THR A 51 -10.00 -1.97 6.36
C THR A 51 -9.22 -2.01 7.66
N LEU A 52 -7.88 -1.95 7.59
CA LEU A 52 -6.94 -2.23 8.69
C LEU A 52 -7.17 -3.60 9.35
N GLY A 53 -7.83 -4.52 8.63
CA GLY A 53 -8.06 -5.89 9.06
C GLY A 53 -6.94 -6.84 8.61
N PRO A 54 -6.84 -8.02 9.23
CA PRO A 54 -5.87 -9.05 8.85
C PRO A 54 -6.21 -9.76 7.54
N GLU A 55 -7.46 -9.65 7.06
CA GLU A 55 -7.87 -10.21 5.79
C GLU A 55 -7.40 -9.31 4.63
N ILE A 56 -6.43 -9.82 3.85
CA ILE A 56 -5.86 -9.09 2.72
C ILE A 56 -6.69 -9.36 1.46
N VAL A 57 -7.70 -8.51 1.25
CA VAL A 57 -8.49 -8.50 0.01
C VAL A 57 -7.89 -7.55 -1.04
N PRO A 58 -8.12 -7.81 -2.35
CA PRO A 58 -7.75 -6.88 -3.40
C PRO A 58 -8.40 -5.51 -3.23
N VAL A 59 -7.68 -4.45 -3.58
CA VAL A 59 -8.24 -3.11 -3.80
C VAL A 59 -9.03 -3.10 -5.11
N ALA A 60 -8.51 -3.77 -6.14
CA ALA A 60 -9.18 -3.94 -7.43
C ALA A 60 -8.71 -5.23 -8.09
N SER A 61 -9.60 -5.93 -8.80
CA SER A 61 -9.32 -7.22 -9.44
C SER A 61 -9.64 -7.18 -10.93
N ASN A 62 -8.87 -7.92 -11.73
CA ASN A 62 -9.04 -8.05 -13.18
C ASN A 62 -9.10 -6.70 -13.91
N VAL A 63 -8.27 -5.75 -13.47
CA VAL A 63 -8.18 -4.43 -14.10
C VAL A 63 -7.40 -4.57 -15.41
N PRO A 64 -8.00 -4.28 -16.58
CA PRO A 64 -7.37 -4.57 -17.88
C PRO A 64 -6.24 -3.60 -18.22
N ARG A 65 -6.37 -2.35 -17.77
CA ARG A 65 -5.38 -1.27 -17.92
C ARG A 65 -5.65 -0.20 -16.86
N LEU A 66 -4.65 0.63 -16.57
CA LEU A 66 -4.81 1.78 -15.68
C LEU A 66 -3.96 2.95 -16.16
N ASP A 67 -4.60 4.09 -16.44
CA ASP A 67 -3.94 5.35 -16.79
C ASP A 67 -3.35 6.04 -15.52
N PRO A 68 -2.39 6.97 -15.66
CA PRO A 68 -1.80 7.68 -14.51
C PRO A 68 -2.88 8.32 -13.63
N MET A 69 -2.80 8.06 -12.33
CA MET A 69 -3.83 8.46 -11.37
C MET A 69 -3.28 8.49 -9.94
N ALA A 70 -4.03 9.08 -9.03
CA ALA A 70 -3.81 8.97 -7.60
C ALA A 70 -5.03 8.32 -6.94
N TYR A 71 -4.78 7.48 -5.94
CA TYR A 71 -5.82 6.78 -5.20
C TYR A 71 -5.54 6.87 -3.69
N PRO A 72 -6.48 7.39 -2.88
CA PRO A 72 -6.31 7.44 -1.43
C PRO A 72 -6.33 6.02 -0.85
N LEU A 73 -5.32 5.67 -0.05
CA LEU A 73 -5.22 4.38 0.63
C LEU A 73 -5.69 4.47 2.08
N MET A 74 -5.28 5.51 2.80
CA MET A 74 -5.60 5.72 4.21
C MET A 74 -5.73 7.21 4.52
N ASP A 75 -6.67 7.55 5.41
CA ASP A 75 -6.80 8.85 6.05
C ASP A 75 -7.38 8.61 7.46
N LEU A 76 -6.53 8.68 8.47
CA LEU A 76 -6.86 8.30 9.84
C LEU A 76 -6.00 9.05 10.86
N GLU A 77 -6.41 9.01 12.13
CA GLU A 77 -5.53 9.32 13.26
C GLU A 77 -4.76 8.06 13.64
N VAL A 78 -3.43 8.18 13.80
CA VAL A 78 -2.59 7.05 14.18
C VAL A 78 -3.11 6.45 15.50
N PRO A 79 -3.52 5.18 15.52
CA PRO A 79 -4.04 4.56 16.73
C PRO A 79 -2.95 4.45 17.79
N ALA A 80 -3.35 4.23 19.06
CA ALA A 80 -2.42 3.80 20.09
C ALA A 80 -1.90 2.40 19.74
N GLY A 81 -0.80 2.36 18.99
CA GLY A 81 -0.20 1.17 18.42
C GLY A 81 1.17 0.86 19.01
N ILE A 82 1.86 -0.09 18.40
CA ILE A 82 3.20 -0.51 18.77
C ILE A 82 4.19 0.50 18.19
N PRO A 83 5.02 1.18 18.99
CA PRO A 83 6.08 2.02 18.44
C PRO A 83 7.03 1.19 17.58
N GLY A 84 7.47 1.74 16.45
CA GLY A 84 8.37 1.03 15.56
C GLY A 84 8.30 1.47 14.11
N SER A 85 8.98 0.70 13.26
CA SER A 85 9.03 0.92 11.82
C SER A 85 7.91 0.19 11.11
N TYR A 86 7.12 0.96 10.37
CA TYR A 86 6.02 0.50 9.54
C TYR A 86 6.34 0.75 8.07
N GLU A 87 5.62 0.08 7.17
CA GLU A 87 5.72 0.33 5.72
C GLU A 87 4.34 0.24 5.07
N VAL A 88 3.98 1.20 4.24
CA VAL A 88 2.82 1.06 3.35
C VAL A 88 3.29 0.53 2.01
N MET A 89 2.62 -0.50 1.51
CA MET A 89 2.93 -1.15 0.25
C MET A 89 1.70 -1.20 -0.65
N ALA A 90 1.90 -0.96 -1.94
CA ALA A 90 0.90 -1.20 -2.98
C ALA A 90 1.55 -2.01 -4.11
N GLY A 91 0.94 -3.14 -4.46
CA GLY A 91 1.48 -4.10 -5.42
C GLY A 91 0.46 -4.50 -6.46
N PHE A 92 0.88 -4.58 -7.73
CA PHE A 92 0.07 -5.08 -8.83
C PHE A 92 0.61 -6.44 -9.27
N PHE A 93 -0.27 -7.42 -9.34
CA PHE A 93 0.05 -8.83 -9.56
C PHE A 93 -0.68 -9.36 -10.78
N ASP A 94 -0.11 -10.37 -11.42
CA ASP A 94 -0.80 -11.12 -12.47
C ASP A 94 -1.94 -11.95 -11.84
N PRO A 95 -3.21 -11.82 -12.28
CA PRO A 95 -4.32 -12.51 -11.66
C PRO A 95 -4.24 -14.05 -11.77
N SER A 96 -3.42 -14.56 -12.69
CA SER A 96 -3.25 -16.00 -12.91
C SER A 96 -2.16 -16.63 -12.04
N GLN A 97 -1.39 -15.83 -11.30
CA GLN A 97 -0.25 -16.30 -10.53
C GLN A 97 -0.54 -16.29 -9.03
N PRO A 98 -0.07 -17.30 -8.29
CA PRO A 98 -0.13 -17.27 -6.83
C PRO A 98 0.76 -16.14 -6.30
N ILE A 99 0.28 -15.45 -5.26
CA ILE A 99 1.04 -14.43 -4.53
C ILE A 99 1.64 -15.09 -3.30
N THR A 100 2.98 -15.23 -3.28
CA THR A 100 3.72 -15.86 -2.17
C THR A 100 4.53 -14.86 -1.37
N LYS A 101 4.93 -13.77 -2.00
CA LYS A 101 5.69 -12.67 -1.40
C LYS A 101 5.45 -11.36 -2.17
N PRO A 102 5.77 -10.20 -1.59
CA PRO A 102 5.55 -8.93 -2.29
C PRO A 102 6.33 -8.78 -3.60
N GLU A 103 7.50 -9.42 -3.70
CA GLU A 103 8.35 -9.38 -4.89
C GLU A 103 7.76 -10.10 -6.11
N ASP A 104 6.65 -10.84 -5.93
CA ASP A 104 5.90 -11.43 -7.05
C ASP A 104 5.11 -10.34 -7.82
N ALA A 105 4.97 -9.13 -7.26
CA ALA A 105 4.35 -8.01 -7.94
C ALA A 105 5.23 -7.53 -9.12
N PHE A 106 4.63 -7.37 -10.30
CA PHE A 106 5.35 -6.77 -11.44
C PHE A 106 5.51 -5.25 -11.28
N LEU A 107 4.70 -4.64 -10.41
CA LEU A 107 4.83 -3.25 -10.00
C LEU A 107 4.60 -3.19 -8.49
N LEU A 108 5.60 -2.69 -7.77
CA LEU A 108 5.58 -2.57 -6.33
C LEU A 108 6.02 -1.17 -5.90
N ALA A 109 5.18 -0.50 -5.12
CA ALA A 109 5.50 0.77 -4.48
C ALA A 109 5.50 0.58 -2.97
N ARG A 110 6.51 1.15 -2.30
CA ARG A 110 6.73 1.05 -0.85
C ARG A 110 7.03 2.43 -0.29
N SER A 111 6.52 2.73 0.90
CA SER A 111 6.93 3.90 1.67
C SER A 111 7.03 3.57 3.15
N PRO A 112 8.23 3.64 3.75
CA PRO A 112 8.42 3.42 5.18
C PRO A 112 7.98 4.65 5.99
N PHE A 113 7.57 4.41 7.23
CA PHE A 113 7.37 5.44 8.24
C PHE A 113 7.62 4.89 9.65
N THR A 114 7.76 5.76 10.63
CA THR A 114 7.98 5.38 12.03
C THR A 114 6.86 5.91 12.90
N VAL A 115 6.36 5.09 13.83
CA VAL A 115 5.48 5.53 14.92
C VAL A 115 6.30 5.55 16.20
N ARG A 116 6.23 6.67 16.93
CA ARG A 116 6.92 6.88 18.21
C ARG A 116 5.95 6.93 19.38
#